data_AF-A0A3A4UK11-F1
#
_entry.id   AF-A0A3A4UK11-F1
#
_cell.length_a   1.000
_cell.length_b   1.000
_cell.length_c   1.000
_cell.angle_alpha   90.00
_cell.angle_beta   90.00
_cell.angle_gamma   90.00
#
_symmetry.space_group_name_H-M   'P 1'
#
loop_
_entity.id
_entity.type
_entity.pdbx_description
1 polymer ?
#
loop_
_entity_poly.entity_id
_entity_poly.type
_entity_poly.pdbx_seq_one_letter_code
_entity_poly.pdbx_strand_id
1 'polypeptide(L)' 'MESKKIMLALHPGLYSLLQERANKRFMNVQQLIYETLQKEFVTRKEPAGATGKVGRPKKNEDAFLDMFSRKR' A
#
# COMPACT_ATOMS: atom_id res chain seq x y z
N MET A 1 -11.55 24.97 6.41
CA MET A 1 -10.79 24.21 5.39
C MET A 1 -11.74 23.96 4.22
N GLU A 2 -11.47 24.53 3.04
CA GLU A 2 -12.26 24.21 1.85
C GLU A 2 -11.96 22.77 1.41
N SER A 3 -12.98 21.92 1.39
CA SER A 3 -12.88 20.58 0.83
C SER A 3 -12.83 20.68 -0.68
N LYS A 4 -11.71 20.25 -1.28
CA LYS A 4 -11.60 20.12 -2.74
C LYS A 4 -12.64 19.12 -3.20
N LYS A 5 -13.56 19.55 -4.06
CA LYS A 5 -14.54 18.65 -4.70
C LYS A 5 -13.81 17.79 -5.72
N ILE A 6 -13.87 16.47 -5.54
CA ILE A 6 -13.27 15.49 -6.44
C ILE A 6 -14.40 14.74 -7.14
N MET A 7 -14.32 14.65 -8.46
CA MET A 7 -15.21 13.80 -9.26
C MET A 7 -14.54 12.45 -9.48
N LEU A 8 -15.23 11.36 -9.12
CA LEU A 8 -14.78 9.99 -9.31
C LEU A 8 -15.64 9.35 -10.40
N ALA A 9 -15.03 8.99 -11.52
CA ALA A 9 -15.66 8.17 -12.53
C ALA A 9 -15.50 6.69 -12.13
N LEU A 10 -16.62 6.02 -11.87
CA LEU A 10 -16.65 4.61 -11.48
C LEU A 10 -17.30 3.79 -12.59
N HIS A 11 -16.78 2.59 -12.82
CA HIS A 11 -17.44 1.64 -13.71
C HIS A 11 -18.85 1.31 -13.17
N PRO A 12 -19.90 1.21 -14.00
CA PRO A 12 -21.27 1.00 -13.54
C PRO A 12 -21.43 -0.20 -12.61
N GLY A 13 -20.81 -1.34 -12.94
CA GLY A 13 -20.86 -2.54 -12.09
C GLY A 13 -20.22 -2.35 -10.71
N LEU A 14 -19.18 -1.50 -10.61
CA LEU A 14 -18.56 -1.18 -9.32
C LEU A 14 -19.47 -0.25 -8.50
N TYR A 15 -20.13 0.69 -9.15
CA TYR A 15 -21.09 1.58 -8.48
C TYR A 15 -22.27 0.79 -7.90
N SER A 16 -22.85 -0.14 -8.66
CA SER A 16 -23.93 -1.02 -8.18
C SER A 16 -23.51 -1.80 -6.93
N LEU A 17 -22.29 -2.37 -6.95
CA LEU A 17 -21.75 -3.13 -5.82
C LEU A 17 -21.53 -2.25 -4.59
N LEU A 18 -21.03 -1.03 -4.77
CA LEU A 18 -20.88 -0.05 -3.69
C LEU A 18 -22.25 0.36 -3.12
N GLN A 19 -23.26 0.52 -3.97
CA GLN A 19 -24.61 0.89 -3.55
C GLN A 19 -25.27 -0.21 -2.72
N GLU A 20 -25.15 -1.48 -3.13
CA GLU A 20 -25.62 -2.61 -2.32
C GLU A 20 -24.94 -2.66 -0.94
N ARG A 21 -23.62 -2.44 -0.90
CA ARG A 21 -22.87 -2.41 0.36
C ARG A 21 -23.26 -1.22 1.25
N ALA A 22 -23.53 -0.07 0.65
CA ALA A 22 -23.97 1.12 1.36
C ALA A 22 -25.35 0.91 1.99
N ASN A 23 -26.27 0.31 1.24
CA ASN A 23 -27.61 -0.06 1.73
C ASN A 23 -27.55 -1.02 2.92
N LYS A 24 -26.70 -2.05 2.86
CA LYS A 24 -26.51 -3.01 3.96
C LYS A 24 -26.01 -2.37 5.26
N ARG A 25 -25.34 -1.22 5.16
CA ARG A 25 -24.78 -0.50 6.31
C ARG A 25 -25.61 0.73 6.70
N PHE A 26 -26.73 0.99 6.02
CA PHE A 26 -27.54 2.20 6.20
C PHE A 26 -26.73 3.49 6.04
N MET A 27 -25.81 3.53 5.07
CA MET A 27 -24.94 4.68 4.80
C MET A 27 -25.11 5.15 3.35
N ASN A 28 -24.72 6.40 3.08
CA ASN A 28 -24.61 6.89 1.72
C ASN A 28 -23.35 6.31 1.04
N VAL A 29 -23.40 6.09 -0.28
CA VAL A 29 -22.28 5.60 -1.10
C VAL A 29 -21.04 6.48 -0.91
N GLN A 30 -21.21 7.80 -0.81
CA GLN A 30 -20.10 8.73 -0.57
C GLN A 30 -19.42 8.50 0.79
N GLN A 31 -20.21 8.26 1.84
CA GLN A 31 -19.69 7.97 3.18
C GLN A 31 -18.95 6.64 3.18
N LEU A 32 -19.51 5.62 2.52
CA LEU A 32 -18.86 4.32 2.37
C LEU A 32 -17.51 4.43 1.64
N ILE A 33 -17.44 5.19 0.54
CA ILE A 33 -16.20 5.44 -0.19
C ILE A 33 -15.18 6.12 0.72
N TYR A 34 -15.60 7.16 1.43
CA TYR A 34 -14.73 7.90 2.34
C TYR A 34 -14.15 7.00 3.44
N GLU A 35 -14.99 6.22 4.12
CA GLU A 35 -14.54 5.27 5.15
C GLU A 35 -13.59 4.21 4.59
N THR A 36 -13.88 3.71 3.39
CA THR A 36 -13.06 2.67 2.76
C THR A 36 -11.66 3.21 2.43
N LEU A 37 -11.60 4.41 1.85
CA LEU A 37 -10.34 5.09 1.58
C LEU A 37 -9.60 5.41 2.87
N GLN A 38 -10.29 5.96 3.87
CA GLN A 38 -9.70 6.29 5.15
C GLN A 38 -9.09 5.06 5.83
N LYS A 39 -9.78 3.91 5.80
CA LYS A 39 -9.25 2.65 6.32
C LYS A 39 -7.99 2.24 5.59
N GLU A 40 -8.00 2.19 4.25
CA GLU A 40 -6.81 1.86 3.44
C GLU A 40 -5.62 2.78 3.75
N PHE A 41 -5.82 4.09 3.83
CA PHE A 41 -4.74 5.04 4.15
C PHE A 41 -4.23 4.91 5.59
N VAL A 42 -5.11 4.61 6.55
CA VAL A 42 -4.72 4.39 7.94
C VAL A 42 -3.99 3.06 8.12
N THR A 43 -4.42 2.00 7.44
CA THR A 43 -3.76 0.68 7.47
C THR A 43 -2.47 0.64 6.67
N ARG A 44 -2.29 1.54 5.69
CA ARG A 44 -1.02 1.73 4.97
C ARG A 44 -0.03 2.63 5.69
N LYS A 45 -0.32 3.11 6.91
CA LYS A 45 0.75 3.60 7.78
C LYS A 45 1.75 2.46 7.92
N GLU A 46 2.92 2.70 7.34
CA GLU A 46 4.05 1.78 7.22
C GLU A 46 4.22 0.91 8.46
N PRO A 47 4.60 -0.37 8.35
CA PRO A 47 5.08 -1.09 9.51
C PRO A 47 6.20 -0.26 10.11
N ALA A 48 5.95 0.30 11.30
CA ALA A 48 6.93 0.99 12.13
C ALA A 48 8.02 -0.03 12.51
N GLY A 49 8.98 -0.22 11.61
CA GLY A 49 9.92 -1.33 11.67
C GLY A 49 10.96 -1.39 10.54
N ALA A 50 10.85 -0.57 9.49
CA ALA A 50 11.90 -0.44 8.48
C ALA A 50 13.04 0.52 8.89
N THR A 51 13.18 0.83 10.18
CA THR A 51 14.40 1.38 10.77
C THR A 51 15.28 0.28 11.38
N GLY A 52 15.30 -0.90 10.75
CA GLY A 52 16.36 -1.88 10.94
C GLY A 52 17.60 -1.38 10.22
N LYS A 53 18.52 -0.78 10.99
CA LYS A 53 19.90 -0.40 10.62
C LYS A 53 20.33 -0.97 9.26
N VAL A 54 20.57 -0.10 8.29
CA VAL A 54 21.37 -0.40 7.09
C VAL A 54 22.80 -0.68 7.54
N GLY A 55 22.99 -1.78 8.26
CA GLY A 55 24.25 -2.46 8.37
C GLY A 55 24.55 -2.94 6.97
N ARG A 56 25.46 -2.23 6.32
CA ARG A 56 26.23 -2.66 5.15
C ARG A 56 26.15 -4.19 4.98
N PRO A 57 25.73 -4.71 3.81
CA PRO A 57 25.78 -6.15 3.56
C PRO A 57 27.17 -6.65 3.97
N LYS A 58 27.24 -7.68 4.83
CA LYS A 58 28.52 -8.33 5.14
C LYS A 58 29.14 -8.70 3.80
N LYS A 59 30.28 -8.09 3.47
CA LYS A 59 31.11 -8.43 2.33
C LYS A 59 31.38 -9.94 2.38
N ASN A 60 30.60 -10.72 1.65
CA ASN A 60 31.03 -12.04 1.21
C ASN A 60 31.91 -11.85 -0.03
N GLU A 61 32.98 -11.06 0.08
CA GLU A 61 33.93 -10.83 -1.01
C GLU A 61 34.91 -12.01 -1.19
N ASP A 62 35.02 -12.90 -0.20
CA ASP A 62 35.99 -13.99 -0.25
C ASP A 62 35.58 -15.12 -1.21
N ALA A 63 34.28 -15.48 -1.27
CA ALA A 63 33.82 -16.57 -2.14
C ALA A 63 33.86 -16.20 -3.64
N PHE A 64 33.69 -14.92 -3.98
CA PHE A 64 33.76 -14.45 -5.35
C PHE A 64 35.21 -14.39 -5.84
N LEU A 65 36.13 -13.87 -5.03
CA LEU A 65 37.55 -13.79 -5.39
C LEU A 65 38.23 -15.16 -5.45
N ASP A 66 37.84 -16.12 -4.61
CA ASP A 66 38.34 -17.50 -4.68
C ASP A 66 37.92 -18.24 -5.96
N MET A 67 36.77 -17.87 -6.56
CA MET A 67 36.33 -18.46 -7.83
C MET A 67 37.22 -18.03 -9.02
N PHE A 68 37.90 -16.88 -8.90
CA PHE A 68 38.78 -16.34 -9.94
C PHE A 68 40.27 -16.42 -9.59
N SER A 69 40.64 -16.71 -8.33
CA SER A 69 42.01 -16.96 -7.90
C SER A 69 42.42 -18.42 -8.14
N ARG A 70 42.26 -18.91 -9.38
CA ARG A 70 43.00 -20.10 -9.81
C ARG A 70 44.49 -19.79 -9.74
N LYS A 71 45.13 -20.14 -8.62
CA LYS A 71 46.57 -20.38 -8.56
C LYS A 71 46.91 -21.37 -9.66
N ARG A 72 47.66 -20.89 -10.66
CA ARG A 72 48.58 -21.73 -11.43
C ARG A 72 49.71 -22.18 -10.52
#